data_AF-A0A1V5BAJ1-F1
#
_entry.id   AF-A0A1V5BAJ1-F1
#
_cell.length_a   1.000
_cell.length_b   1.000
_cell.length_c   1.000
_cell.angle_alpha   90.00
_cell.angle_beta   90.00
_cell.angle_gamma   90.00
#
_symmetry.space_group_name_H-M   'P 1'
#
loop_
_entity.id
_entity.type
_entity.pdbx_description
1 polymer ?
#
loop_
_entity_poly.entity_id
_entity_poly.type
_entity_poly.pdbx_seq_one_letter_code
_entity_poly.pdbx_strand_id
1 'polypeptide(L)'
;MSQKLCFNVQKETNTYADALLAVGTADLLNEIYGDEARTSIKDKGDSFEIEVSSPEGLEHLDRYTRLDIGYPFVKQKEDEKIPSGVENIFDYPKNKQIEDAYIKFEKTAGKKKNKIANNMVDAGLDKPPAPDPSLKLHKILASMRKGWKSDKEFCEYFINNREKVTRLAADNLKRMAGSCSERCSEDELDKIVSGSQILLPIGGKGVNRPKPDSTGKSGLPSDFIDWFSEWMKYRGMFKFLLPYRNGDDFKFFVITPKEISYNALMAIHKELFDENLWGGIKLDIRATLDLAKILIMHSKEYDKEKGSFMMLKKRPNQIIEGLSQAYFKSLGTAAALMNYSFLGLPGWFAIDDNETAHNFMKIIDEHEKCISPLQDDISSDIPLLQEYRSFLSSGDYRYFLEFLALYGPYIIQRRERNKWVMQFTVQNLRRIFMVKKDYSEIISNEGFLNLATAIRKATVSAQYRKAQGNREWDIKYGLAQDWKRVVEQPEKLIIAISDFVQQYNAENARHAEEARERRSNVTTKDLNQVLDLIKNYDSDLVGMLLLAYGYARDVKEKDETDEIKEGEIK
;
A
#
# COMPACT_ATOMS: atom_id res chain seq x y z
N MET A 1 -29.20 26.52 -5.97
CA MET A 1 -28.09 26.43 -5.01
C MET A 1 -27.95 24.97 -4.62
N SER A 2 -26.76 24.38 -4.71
CA SER A 2 -26.56 22.99 -4.30
C SER A 2 -26.71 22.88 -2.78
N GLN A 3 -27.52 21.94 -2.32
CA GLN A 3 -27.63 21.56 -0.92
C GLN A 3 -26.52 20.57 -0.58
N LYS A 4 -26.07 20.57 0.67
CA LYS A 4 -25.14 19.57 1.22
C LYS A 4 -25.94 18.60 2.07
N LEU A 5 -25.93 17.34 1.67
CA LEU A 5 -26.55 16.22 2.39
C LEU A 5 -25.44 15.38 3.02
N CYS A 6 -25.59 15.00 4.28
CA CYS A 6 -24.60 14.21 5.01
C CYS A 6 -25.22 12.90 5.47
N PHE A 7 -24.60 11.77 5.11
CA PHE A 7 -25.04 10.42 5.49
C PHE A 7 -23.97 9.76 6.35
N ASN A 8 -24.33 9.27 7.53
CA ASN A 8 -23.38 8.69 8.48
C ASN A 8 -23.37 7.17 8.41
N VAL A 9 -22.18 6.59 8.24
CA VAL A 9 -21.88 5.16 8.27
C VAL A 9 -21.03 4.89 9.52
N GLN A 10 -21.57 4.15 10.49
CA GLN A 10 -20.84 3.82 11.73
C GLN A 10 -19.76 2.77 11.47
N LYS A 11 -18.60 2.90 12.15
CA LYS A 11 -17.55 1.88 12.13
C LYS A 11 -17.82 0.85 13.22
N GLU A 12 -18.62 -0.16 12.88
CA GLU A 12 -19.04 -1.18 13.85
C GLU A 12 -17.95 -2.21 14.13
N THR A 13 -17.09 -2.48 13.15
CA THR A 13 -16.12 -3.60 13.24
C THR A 13 -14.67 -3.12 13.38
N ASN A 14 -14.39 -1.88 13.04
CA ASN A 14 -13.04 -1.34 12.81
C ASN A 14 -12.22 -2.24 11.88
N THR A 15 -12.87 -2.77 10.84
CA THR A 15 -12.23 -3.61 9.80
C THR A 15 -12.46 -3.03 8.41
N TYR A 16 -11.89 -3.67 7.38
CA TYR A 16 -12.18 -3.28 5.99
C TYR A 16 -13.67 -3.36 5.63
N ALA A 17 -14.48 -4.10 6.40
CA ALA A 17 -15.93 -4.16 6.21
C ALA A 17 -16.59 -2.78 6.29
N ASP A 18 -16.12 -1.92 7.21
CA ASP A 18 -16.68 -0.57 7.39
C ASP A 18 -16.29 0.34 6.22
N ALA A 19 -15.07 0.16 5.67
CA ALA A 19 -14.64 0.86 4.47
C ALA A 19 -15.44 0.41 3.24
N LEU A 20 -15.70 -0.89 3.08
CA LEU A 20 -16.56 -1.43 2.01
C LEU A 20 -18.00 -0.90 2.12
N LEU A 21 -18.52 -0.82 3.34
CA LEU A 21 -19.84 -0.25 3.62
C LEU A 21 -19.89 1.22 3.18
N ALA A 22 -18.90 2.02 3.59
CA ALA A 22 -18.84 3.44 3.24
C ALA A 22 -18.73 3.69 1.73
N VAL A 23 -17.82 3.00 1.03
CA VAL A 23 -17.69 3.18 -0.43
C VAL A 23 -18.90 2.62 -1.19
N GLY A 24 -19.55 1.58 -0.67
CA GLY A 24 -20.80 1.05 -1.22
C GLY A 24 -21.98 2.00 -1.08
N THR A 25 -22.10 2.68 0.06
CA THR A 25 -23.09 3.75 0.26
C THR A 25 -22.78 4.95 -0.62
N ALA A 26 -21.51 5.34 -0.77
CA ALA A 26 -21.13 6.43 -1.66
C ALA A 26 -21.47 6.11 -3.12
N ASP A 27 -21.27 4.86 -3.54
CA ASP A 27 -21.67 4.39 -4.86
C ASP A 27 -23.19 4.47 -5.08
N LEU A 28 -23.99 4.05 -4.10
CA LEU A 28 -25.45 4.15 -4.16
C LEU A 28 -25.91 5.61 -4.25
N LEU A 29 -25.32 6.49 -3.45
CA LEU A 29 -25.66 7.92 -3.48
C LEU A 29 -25.26 8.57 -4.81
N ASN A 30 -24.14 8.18 -5.40
CA ASN A 30 -23.73 8.65 -6.72
C ASN A 30 -24.68 8.15 -7.83
N GLU A 31 -25.24 6.94 -7.72
CA GLU A 31 -26.28 6.43 -8.63
C GLU A 31 -27.58 7.25 -8.53
N ILE A 32 -27.97 7.63 -7.31
CA ILE A 32 -29.22 8.36 -7.07
C ILE A 32 -29.13 9.82 -7.54
N TYR A 33 -28.12 10.55 -7.09
CA TYR A 33 -27.99 11.99 -7.36
C TYR A 33 -27.23 12.29 -8.66
N GLY A 34 -26.67 11.26 -9.31
CA GLY A 34 -25.98 11.36 -10.59
C GLY A 34 -24.60 12.03 -10.51
N ASP A 35 -23.95 12.12 -11.67
CA ASP A 35 -22.57 12.63 -11.78
C ASP A 35 -22.43 14.14 -11.58
N GLU A 36 -23.53 14.90 -11.70
CA GLU A 36 -23.55 16.33 -11.37
C GLU A 36 -23.40 16.56 -9.87
N ALA A 37 -23.78 15.57 -9.05
CA ALA A 37 -23.59 15.60 -7.62
C ALA A 37 -22.14 15.30 -7.24
N ARG A 38 -21.60 16.07 -6.30
CA ARG A 38 -20.26 15.79 -5.75
C ARG A 38 -20.40 14.95 -4.50
N THR A 39 -20.16 13.65 -4.65
CA THR A 39 -20.11 12.70 -3.54
C THR A 39 -18.69 12.60 -2.99
N SER A 40 -18.53 12.75 -1.68
CA SER A 40 -17.25 12.64 -0.99
C SER A 40 -17.37 11.85 0.31
N ILE A 41 -16.29 11.20 0.71
CA ILE A 41 -16.20 10.37 1.90
C ILE A 41 -15.20 11.01 2.85
N LYS A 42 -15.61 11.21 4.10
CA LYS A 42 -14.78 11.78 5.15
C LYS A 42 -14.81 10.89 6.40
N ASP A 43 -13.64 10.51 6.87
CA ASP A 43 -13.47 9.81 8.13
C ASP A 43 -13.57 10.79 9.31
N LYS A 44 -14.48 10.50 10.25
CA LYS A 44 -14.73 11.29 11.48
C LYS A 44 -14.26 10.58 12.76
N GLY A 45 -13.47 9.51 12.63
CA GLY A 45 -13.05 8.68 13.76
C GLY A 45 -13.96 7.45 13.86
N ASP A 46 -15.08 7.58 14.57
CA ASP A 46 -16.00 6.47 14.86
C ASP A 46 -17.00 6.20 13.72
N SER A 47 -17.03 7.07 12.71
CA SER A 47 -17.91 6.95 11.54
C SER A 47 -17.24 7.49 10.27
N PHE A 48 -17.76 7.07 9.12
CA PHE A 48 -17.58 7.76 7.86
C PHE A 48 -18.79 8.65 7.59
N GLU A 49 -18.55 9.90 7.22
CA GLU A 49 -19.53 10.85 6.72
C GLU A 49 -19.44 10.88 5.20
N ILE A 50 -20.55 10.58 4.52
CA ILE A 50 -20.66 10.70 3.07
C ILE A 50 -21.40 12.00 2.78
N GLU A 51 -20.70 12.99 2.23
CA GLU A 51 -21.28 14.28 1.83
C GLU A 51 -21.64 14.24 0.34
N VAL A 52 -22.90 14.56 0.02
CA VAL A 52 -23.39 14.75 -1.35
C VAL A 52 -23.75 16.22 -1.53
N SER A 53 -23.09 16.90 -2.47
CA SER A 53 -23.49 18.24 -2.90
C SER A 53 -24.31 18.13 -4.19
N SER A 54 -25.62 18.36 -4.11
CA SER A 54 -26.55 18.22 -5.24
C SER A 54 -27.59 19.36 -5.24
N PRO A 55 -28.12 19.78 -6.41
CA PRO A 55 -29.23 20.72 -6.47
C PRO A 55 -30.53 20.15 -5.88
N GLU A 56 -30.67 18.82 -5.86
CA GLU A 56 -31.75 18.10 -5.22
C GLU A 56 -31.51 17.93 -3.70
N GLY A 57 -32.57 18.07 -2.90
CA GLY A 57 -32.53 17.79 -1.47
C GLY A 57 -32.87 16.34 -1.15
N LEU A 58 -33.01 16.04 0.14
CA LEU A 58 -33.32 14.69 0.64
C LEU A 58 -34.68 14.16 0.13
N GLU A 59 -35.62 15.05 -0.21
CA GLU A 59 -36.91 14.72 -0.82
C GLU A 59 -36.80 14.07 -2.20
N HIS A 60 -35.62 14.13 -2.83
CA HIS A 60 -35.36 13.39 -4.06
C HIS A 60 -35.43 11.87 -3.86
N LEU A 61 -35.05 11.39 -2.68
CA LEU A 61 -35.14 9.97 -2.32
C LEU A 61 -36.57 9.43 -2.42
N ASP A 62 -37.60 10.26 -2.15
CA ASP A 62 -39.00 9.85 -2.26
C ASP A 62 -39.48 9.67 -3.71
N ARG A 63 -38.83 10.37 -4.63
CA ARG A 63 -39.20 10.38 -6.05
C ARG A 63 -38.34 9.41 -6.87
N TYR A 64 -37.28 8.86 -6.29
CA TYR A 64 -36.39 7.94 -6.99
C TYR A 64 -37.05 6.55 -7.09
N THR A 65 -37.36 6.12 -8.31
CA THR A 65 -38.25 4.96 -8.52
C THR A 65 -37.53 3.66 -8.85
N ARG A 66 -36.25 3.70 -9.23
CA ARG A 66 -35.56 2.51 -9.74
C ARG A 66 -34.07 2.52 -9.42
N LEU A 67 -33.66 1.71 -8.44
CA LEU A 67 -32.26 1.41 -8.20
C LEU A 67 -31.78 0.21 -9.03
N ASP A 68 -30.49 0.18 -9.25
CA ASP A 68 -29.74 -0.99 -9.70
C ASP A 68 -29.08 -1.71 -8.53
N ILE A 69 -28.82 -3.01 -8.74
CA ILE A 69 -28.22 -3.87 -7.73
C ILE A 69 -26.78 -3.45 -7.37
N GLY A 70 -26.09 -2.76 -8.30
CA GLY A 70 -24.75 -2.19 -8.09
C GLY A 70 -23.58 -3.13 -8.26
N TYR A 71 -23.82 -4.42 -8.52
CA TYR A 71 -22.78 -5.43 -8.75
C TYR A 71 -23.22 -6.51 -9.74
N PRO A 72 -22.29 -7.21 -10.43
CA PRO A 72 -22.65 -8.22 -11.42
C PRO A 72 -23.20 -9.50 -10.79
N PHE A 73 -24.19 -10.11 -11.43
CA PHE A 73 -24.56 -11.50 -11.15
C PHE A 73 -23.48 -12.44 -11.70
N VAL A 74 -22.77 -13.13 -10.82
CA VAL A 74 -21.66 -14.02 -11.21
C VAL A 74 -22.19 -15.44 -11.45
N LYS A 75 -22.40 -15.77 -12.72
CA LYS A 75 -22.83 -17.10 -13.16
C LYS A 75 -21.69 -18.13 -13.01
N GLN A 76 -21.96 -19.21 -12.29
CA GLN A 76 -21.11 -20.38 -12.10
C GLN A 76 -21.56 -21.53 -13.01
N LYS A 77 -20.78 -22.62 -13.04
CA LYS A 77 -21.07 -23.78 -13.91
C LYS A 77 -22.35 -24.51 -13.50
N GLU A 78 -22.63 -24.53 -12.20
CA GLU A 78 -23.78 -25.20 -11.60
C GLU A 78 -25.08 -24.37 -11.66
N ASP A 79 -25.01 -23.11 -12.10
CA ASP A 79 -26.18 -22.25 -12.22
C ASP A 79 -26.91 -22.55 -13.55
N GLU A 80 -27.98 -23.34 -13.48
CA GLU A 80 -28.76 -23.73 -14.66
C GLU A 80 -29.67 -22.61 -15.21
N LYS A 81 -30.08 -21.65 -14.37
CA LYS A 81 -30.95 -20.53 -14.73
C LYS A 81 -30.46 -19.23 -14.11
N ILE A 82 -30.43 -18.17 -14.92
CA ILE A 82 -30.18 -16.80 -14.48
C ILE A 82 -31.55 -16.15 -14.25
N PRO A 83 -31.78 -15.43 -13.13
CA PRO A 83 -33.03 -14.73 -12.91
C PRO A 83 -33.38 -13.80 -14.09
N SER A 84 -34.64 -13.77 -14.49
CA SER A 84 -35.10 -12.89 -15.59
C SER A 84 -35.03 -11.43 -15.13
N GLY A 85 -34.44 -10.56 -15.95
CA GLY A 85 -34.26 -9.14 -15.61
C GLY A 85 -32.89 -8.78 -15.01
N VAL A 86 -31.96 -9.73 -14.91
CA VAL A 86 -30.54 -9.43 -14.64
C VAL A 86 -29.91 -8.83 -15.90
N GLU A 87 -29.46 -7.58 -15.82
CA GLU A 87 -28.80 -6.89 -16.94
C GLU A 87 -27.28 -7.10 -16.93
N ASN A 88 -26.65 -7.06 -15.74
CA ASN A 88 -25.20 -7.19 -15.58
C ASN A 88 -24.81 -8.61 -15.15
N ILE A 89 -24.39 -9.45 -16.12
CA ILE A 89 -24.03 -10.85 -15.91
C ILE A 89 -22.52 -11.03 -16.17
N PHE A 90 -21.81 -11.58 -15.18
CA PHE A 90 -20.45 -12.06 -15.36
C PHE A 90 -20.45 -13.59 -15.52
N ASP A 91 -20.23 -14.09 -16.74
CA ASP A 91 -20.10 -15.53 -17.00
C ASP A 91 -18.68 -16.00 -16.63
N TYR A 92 -18.53 -16.54 -15.42
CA TYR A 92 -17.23 -16.96 -14.89
C TYR A 92 -16.62 -18.13 -15.69
N PRO A 93 -17.34 -19.23 -16.00
CA PRO A 93 -16.81 -20.31 -16.84
C PRO A 93 -16.31 -19.82 -18.21
N LYS A 94 -17.07 -18.95 -18.89
CA LYS A 94 -16.67 -18.40 -20.19
C LYS A 94 -15.41 -17.53 -20.08
N ASN A 95 -15.35 -16.63 -19.09
CA ASN A 95 -14.17 -15.78 -18.89
C ASN A 95 -12.91 -16.60 -18.53
N LYS A 96 -13.06 -17.68 -17.77
CA LYS A 96 -11.96 -18.61 -17.49
C LYS A 96 -11.44 -19.30 -18.77
N GLN A 97 -12.34 -19.69 -19.69
CA GLN A 97 -11.93 -20.26 -20.97
C GLN A 97 -11.18 -19.25 -21.85
N ILE A 98 -11.61 -17.98 -21.85
CA ILE A 98 -10.92 -16.88 -22.53
C ILE A 98 -9.51 -16.71 -21.96
N GLU A 99 -9.36 -16.67 -20.65
CA GLU A 99 -8.06 -16.57 -19.97
C GLU A 99 -7.15 -17.77 -20.30
N ASP A 100 -7.67 -19.00 -20.23
CA ASP A 100 -6.92 -20.21 -20.56
C ASP A 100 -6.42 -20.19 -22.02
N ALA A 101 -7.24 -19.72 -22.95
CA ALA A 101 -6.87 -19.55 -24.35
C ALA A 101 -5.81 -18.44 -24.53
N TYR A 102 -5.99 -17.30 -23.84
CA TYR A 102 -5.05 -16.18 -23.86
C TYR A 102 -3.68 -16.58 -23.31
N ILE A 103 -3.61 -17.24 -22.15
CA ILE A 103 -2.36 -17.71 -21.54
C ILE A 103 -1.66 -18.72 -22.47
N LYS A 104 -2.40 -19.64 -23.09
CA LYS A 104 -1.84 -20.58 -24.08
C LYS A 104 -1.26 -19.86 -25.27
N PHE A 105 -1.96 -18.84 -25.79
CA PHE A 105 -1.45 -17.98 -26.85
C PHE A 105 -0.18 -17.25 -26.43
N GLU A 106 -0.13 -16.63 -25.24
CA GLU A 106 1.07 -15.92 -24.78
C GLU A 106 2.28 -16.86 -24.61
N LYS A 107 2.08 -18.04 -24.04
CA LYS A 107 3.13 -19.06 -23.89
C LYS A 107 3.66 -19.56 -25.22
N THR A 108 2.78 -19.74 -26.20
CA THR A 108 3.14 -20.22 -27.55
C THR A 108 3.79 -19.11 -28.38
N ALA A 109 3.37 -17.87 -28.19
CA ALA A 109 3.86 -16.71 -28.92
C ALA A 109 5.26 -16.25 -28.48
N GLY A 110 5.60 -16.39 -27.19
CA GLY A 110 6.92 -16.08 -26.63
C GLY A 110 7.49 -14.73 -27.12
N LYS A 111 8.79 -14.69 -27.46
CA LYS A 111 9.46 -13.49 -28.03
C LYS A 111 9.06 -13.17 -29.48
N LYS A 112 8.27 -14.02 -30.15
CA LYS A 112 7.84 -13.85 -31.56
C LYS A 112 6.37 -13.42 -31.68
N LYS A 113 5.87 -12.70 -30.67
CA LYS A 113 4.46 -12.24 -30.53
C LYS A 113 3.93 -11.57 -31.81
N ASN A 114 4.70 -10.67 -32.41
CA ASN A 114 4.30 -9.96 -33.63
C ASN A 114 4.34 -10.85 -34.89
N LYS A 115 5.27 -11.81 -34.98
CA LYS A 115 5.37 -12.71 -36.14
C LYS A 115 4.25 -13.76 -36.15
N ILE A 116 3.87 -14.26 -34.97
CA ILE A 116 2.77 -15.23 -34.82
C ILE A 116 1.41 -14.53 -34.97
N ALA A 117 1.26 -13.31 -34.43
CA ALA A 117 0.06 -12.52 -34.68
C ALA A 117 -0.14 -12.23 -36.18
N ASN A 118 0.93 -11.82 -36.90
CA ASN A 118 0.85 -11.59 -38.34
C ASN A 118 0.55 -12.89 -39.10
N ASN A 119 1.20 -14.01 -38.77
CA ASN A 119 0.90 -15.31 -39.40
C ASN A 119 -0.53 -15.82 -39.13
N MET A 120 -1.13 -15.48 -37.99
CA MET A 120 -2.53 -15.83 -37.69
C MET A 120 -3.49 -14.98 -38.51
N VAL A 121 -3.22 -13.68 -38.66
CA VAL A 121 -3.97 -12.79 -39.56
C VAL A 121 -3.86 -13.26 -41.01
N ASP A 122 -2.66 -13.64 -41.46
CA ASP A 122 -2.42 -14.21 -42.80
C ASP A 122 -3.12 -15.57 -43.01
N ALA A 123 -3.42 -16.29 -41.92
CA ALA A 123 -4.16 -17.56 -41.91
C ALA A 123 -5.67 -17.40 -41.64
N GLY A 124 -6.18 -16.16 -41.50
CA GLY A 124 -7.59 -15.88 -41.21
C GLY A 124 -8.06 -16.27 -39.81
N LEU A 125 -7.14 -16.38 -38.84
CA LEU A 125 -7.42 -16.70 -37.44
C LEU A 125 -7.30 -15.45 -36.56
N ASP A 126 -8.33 -15.18 -35.77
CA ASP A 126 -8.34 -14.06 -34.84
C ASP A 126 -7.48 -14.32 -33.59
N LYS A 127 -6.82 -13.25 -33.12
CA LYS A 127 -6.13 -13.24 -31.82
C LYS A 127 -7.15 -13.46 -30.70
N PRO A 128 -6.88 -14.35 -29.71
CA PRO A 128 -7.79 -14.49 -28.58
C PRO A 128 -7.90 -13.17 -27.81
N PRO A 129 -9.13 -12.79 -27.37
CA PRO A 129 -9.33 -11.57 -26.62
C PRO A 129 -8.59 -11.62 -25.28
N ALA A 130 -8.17 -10.45 -24.79
CA ALA A 130 -7.65 -10.35 -23.43
C ALA A 130 -8.75 -10.72 -22.42
N PRO A 131 -8.41 -11.38 -21.30
CA PRO A 131 -9.39 -11.69 -20.28
C PRO A 131 -9.93 -10.41 -19.63
N ASP A 132 -11.16 -10.46 -19.16
CA ASP A 132 -11.76 -9.39 -18.37
C ASP A 132 -10.91 -9.14 -17.09
N PRO A 133 -10.47 -7.89 -16.81
CA PRO A 133 -9.67 -7.59 -15.62
C PRO A 133 -10.32 -8.03 -14.30
N SER A 134 -11.66 -7.98 -14.21
CA SER A 134 -12.42 -8.39 -13.02
C SER A 134 -12.35 -9.90 -12.75
N LEU A 135 -11.90 -10.71 -13.73
CA LEU A 135 -11.76 -12.16 -13.57
C LEU A 135 -10.89 -12.52 -12.37
N LYS A 136 -9.87 -11.73 -12.02
CA LYS A 136 -9.03 -12.01 -10.85
C LYS A 136 -9.82 -12.00 -9.53
N LEU A 137 -10.73 -11.05 -9.37
CA LEU A 137 -11.63 -10.97 -8.23
C LEU A 137 -12.56 -12.18 -8.22
N HIS A 138 -13.20 -12.45 -9.37
CA HIS A 138 -14.15 -13.56 -9.47
C HIS A 138 -13.49 -14.93 -9.26
N LYS A 139 -12.25 -15.15 -9.70
CA LYS A 139 -11.47 -16.37 -9.42
C LYS A 139 -11.24 -16.57 -7.92
N ILE A 140 -10.86 -15.52 -7.22
CA ILE A 140 -10.62 -15.60 -5.77
C ILE A 140 -11.94 -15.81 -5.02
N LEU A 141 -12.96 -15.01 -5.31
CA LEU A 141 -14.27 -15.18 -4.70
C LEU A 141 -14.83 -16.58 -4.98
N ALA A 142 -14.78 -17.09 -6.22
CA ALA A 142 -15.23 -18.44 -6.55
C ALA A 142 -14.52 -19.53 -5.72
N SER A 143 -13.21 -19.38 -5.47
CA SER A 143 -12.47 -20.32 -4.63
C SER A 143 -12.79 -20.23 -3.14
N MET A 144 -13.27 -19.08 -2.66
CA MET A 144 -13.66 -18.89 -1.26
C MET A 144 -15.16 -19.14 -1.01
N ARG A 145 -15.97 -19.17 -2.08
CA ARG A 145 -17.44 -19.18 -2.07
C ARG A 145 -18.11 -20.51 -1.70
N LYS A 146 -17.39 -21.56 -1.29
CA LYS A 146 -18.03 -22.87 -1.05
C LYS A 146 -19.04 -22.78 0.12
N GLY A 147 -20.32 -22.60 -0.22
CA GLY A 147 -21.43 -22.40 0.73
C GLY A 147 -21.92 -20.96 0.91
N TRP A 148 -21.31 -19.96 0.27
CA TRP A 148 -21.79 -18.56 0.28
C TRP A 148 -22.57 -18.26 -1.01
N LYS A 149 -23.88 -17.98 -0.86
CA LYS A 149 -24.81 -17.68 -1.96
C LYS A 149 -25.64 -16.40 -1.76
N SER A 150 -25.46 -15.72 -0.62
CA SER A 150 -26.28 -14.57 -0.24
C SER A 150 -26.26 -13.43 -1.25
N ASP A 151 -25.13 -13.19 -1.93
CA ASP A 151 -25.05 -12.16 -2.99
C ASP A 151 -25.96 -12.47 -4.19
N LYS A 152 -26.09 -13.75 -4.54
CA LYS A 152 -26.98 -14.23 -5.62
C LYS A 152 -28.44 -14.25 -5.21
N GLU A 153 -28.73 -14.81 -4.04
CA GLU A 153 -30.09 -14.87 -3.48
C GLU A 153 -30.65 -13.46 -3.26
N PHE A 154 -29.81 -12.53 -2.79
CA PHE A 154 -30.17 -11.12 -2.68
C PHE A 154 -30.41 -10.48 -4.04
N CYS A 155 -29.57 -10.76 -5.05
CA CYS A 155 -29.77 -10.25 -6.41
C CYS A 155 -31.09 -10.75 -7.02
N GLU A 156 -31.43 -12.02 -6.83
CA GLU A 156 -32.71 -12.59 -7.28
C GLU A 156 -33.90 -11.92 -6.58
N TYR A 157 -33.84 -11.77 -5.25
CA TYR A 157 -34.88 -11.06 -4.49
C TYR A 157 -35.02 -9.60 -4.95
N PHE A 158 -33.90 -8.90 -5.11
CA PHE A 158 -33.85 -7.50 -5.54
C PHE A 158 -34.55 -7.31 -6.88
N ILE A 159 -34.27 -8.18 -7.85
CA ILE A 159 -34.86 -8.06 -9.19
C ILE A 159 -36.37 -8.31 -9.16
N ASN A 160 -36.81 -9.31 -8.39
CA ASN A 160 -38.22 -9.64 -8.25
C ASN A 160 -39.01 -8.60 -7.43
N ASN A 161 -38.33 -7.83 -6.58
CA ASN A 161 -38.96 -6.89 -5.63
C ASN A 161 -38.39 -5.45 -5.76
N ARG A 162 -37.92 -5.05 -6.95
CA ARG A 162 -37.09 -3.85 -7.15
C ARG A 162 -37.70 -2.56 -6.57
N GLU A 163 -38.98 -2.33 -6.79
CA GLU A 163 -39.68 -1.15 -6.25
C GLU A 163 -39.73 -1.15 -4.72
N LYS A 164 -40.01 -2.31 -4.10
CA LYS A 164 -40.04 -2.47 -2.65
C LYS A 164 -38.66 -2.20 -2.05
N VAL A 165 -37.62 -2.83 -2.62
CA VAL A 165 -36.24 -2.65 -2.13
C VAL A 165 -35.77 -1.20 -2.32
N THR A 166 -36.17 -0.55 -3.42
CA THR A 166 -35.85 0.85 -3.67
C THR A 166 -36.41 1.78 -2.59
N ARG A 167 -37.68 1.59 -2.19
CA ARG A 167 -38.29 2.36 -1.09
C ARG A 167 -37.58 2.09 0.25
N LEU A 168 -37.35 0.83 0.59
CA LEU A 168 -36.67 0.46 1.83
C LEU A 168 -35.22 1.00 1.90
N ALA A 169 -34.53 1.07 0.76
CA ALA A 169 -33.20 1.65 0.65
C ALA A 169 -33.22 3.17 0.85
N ALA A 170 -34.19 3.86 0.24
CA ALA A 170 -34.40 5.30 0.42
C ALA A 170 -34.66 5.64 1.90
N ASP A 171 -35.48 4.87 2.60
CA ASP A 171 -35.74 5.05 4.03
C ASP A 171 -34.49 4.83 4.89
N ASN A 172 -33.68 3.81 4.57
CA ASN A 172 -32.40 3.59 5.25
C ASN A 172 -31.40 4.74 5.02
N LEU A 173 -31.34 5.31 3.81
CA LEU A 173 -30.52 6.50 3.54
C LEU A 173 -31.02 7.71 4.33
N LYS A 174 -32.33 7.94 4.43
CA LYS A 174 -32.89 9.02 5.27
C LYS A 174 -32.55 8.85 6.75
N ARG A 175 -32.53 7.62 7.25
CA ARG A 175 -32.08 7.30 8.61
C ARG A 175 -30.59 7.65 8.80
N MET A 176 -29.74 7.29 7.84
CA MET A 176 -28.31 7.65 7.88
C MET A 176 -28.08 9.16 7.82
N ALA A 177 -28.99 9.91 7.17
CA ALA A 177 -29.01 11.37 7.18
C ALA A 177 -29.64 11.99 8.45
N GLY A 178 -30.04 11.18 9.43
CA GLY A 178 -30.63 11.64 10.70
C GLY A 178 -32.09 12.12 10.58
N SER A 179 -32.77 11.85 9.47
CA SER A 179 -34.14 12.31 9.22
C SER A 179 -35.24 11.35 9.71
N CYS A 180 -34.86 10.13 10.11
CA CYS A 180 -35.77 9.14 10.73
C CYS A 180 -34.99 8.30 11.76
N SER A 181 -35.66 7.86 12.83
CA SER A 181 -35.06 7.08 13.92
C SER A 181 -35.29 5.57 13.82
N GLU A 182 -36.30 5.11 13.07
CA GLU A 182 -36.65 3.70 13.01
C GLU A 182 -35.85 2.95 11.93
N ARG A 183 -35.36 1.76 12.28
CA ARG A 183 -34.67 0.86 11.35
C ARG A 183 -35.70 0.21 10.44
N CYS A 184 -35.57 0.38 9.14
CA CYS A 184 -36.35 -0.37 8.16
C CYS A 184 -35.71 -1.74 7.95
N SER A 185 -36.09 -2.70 8.80
CA SER A 185 -35.77 -4.12 8.64
C SER A 185 -36.85 -4.83 7.83
N GLU A 186 -36.47 -5.88 7.14
CA GLU A 186 -37.39 -6.73 6.37
C GLU A 186 -36.97 -8.17 6.60
N ASP A 187 -37.78 -8.92 7.35
CA ASP A 187 -37.46 -10.27 7.83
C ASP A 187 -37.03 -11.23 6.71
N GLU A 188 -37.56 -11.08 5.49
CA GLU A 188 -37.14 -11.89 4.34
C GLU A 188 -35.73 -11.54 3.87
N LEU A 189 -35.42 -10.25 3.75
CA LEU A 189 -34.11 -9.77 3.32
C LEU A 189 -33.03 -10.07 4.36
N ASP A 190 -33.33 -9.88 5.63
CA ASP A 190 -32.41 -10.16 6.74
C ASP A 190 -32.08 -11.66 6.88
N LYS A 191 -32.99 -12.55 6.43
CA LYS A 191 -32.73 -14.00 6.35
C LYS A 191 -31.86 -14.42 5.15
N ILE A 192 -31.85 -13.62 4.07
CA ILE A 192 -31.07 -13.91 2.86
C ILE A 192 -29.58 -13.60 3.09
N VAL A 193 -29.30 -12.48 3.74
CA VAL A 193 -27.93 -12.03 3.98
C VAL A 193 -27.24 -12.89 5.03
N SER A 194 -25.92 -13.06 4.88
CA SER A 194 -25.13 -13.88 5.80
C SER A 194 -23.80 -13.22 6.13
N GLY A 195 -23.37 -13.38 7.38
CA GLY A 195 -22.11 -12.85 7.89
C GLY A 195 -20.90 -13.65 7.45
N SER A 196 -20.64 -13.67 6.14
CA SER A 196 -19.44 -14.29 5.58
C SER A 196 -18.19 -13.64 6.15
N GLN A 197 -17.16 -14.43 6.48
CA GLN A 197 -15.87 -13.91 6.98
C GLN A 197 -15.18 -12.96 5.98
N ILE A 198 -15.57 -13.03 4.71
CA ILE A 198 -15.11 -12.11 3.66
C ILE A 198 -15.67 -10.70 3.84
N LEU A 199 -16.85 -10.54 4.44
CA LEU A 199 -17.49 -9.23 4.62
C LEU A 199 -17.60 -8.83 6.10
N LEU A 200 -17.38 -9.79 7.00
CA LEU A 200 -17.31 -9.59 8.44
C LEU A 200 -16.10 -10.37 9.00
N PRO A 201 -14.88 -9.80 8.90
CA PRO A 201 -13.65 -10.45 9.36
C PRO A 201 -13.69 -10.84 10.84
N ILE A 202 -14.37 -10.06 11.68
CA ILE A 202 -14.58 -10.34 13.11
C ILE A 202 -15.38 -11.62 13.37
N GLY A 203 -16.13 -12.14 12.39
CA GLY A 203 -16.79 -13.45 12.43
C GLY A 203 -15.83 -14.64 12.20
N GLY A 204 -14.53 -14.36 12.07
CA GLY A 204 -13.44 -15.32 11.98
C GLY A 204 -13.41 -16.29 13.17
N LYS A 205 -13.49 -17.60 12.91
CA LYS A 205 -13.31 -18.63 13.95
C LYS A 205 -11.93 -18.46 14.58
N GLY A 206 -11.87 -18.34 15.91
CA GLY A 206 -10.62 -18.28 16.67
C GLY A 206 -9.95 -16.91 16.75
N VAL A 207 -10.47 -15.86 16.11
CA VAL A 207 -9.89 -14.50 16.17
C VAL A 207 -10.04 -13.88 17.57
N ASN A 208 -11.04 -14.30 18.34
CA ASN A 208 -11.32 -13.80 19.71
C ASN A 208 -11.41 -14.90 20.79
N ARG A 209 -10.81 -16.09 20.59
CA ARG A 209 -10.81 -17.15 21.62
C ARG A 209 -9.39 -17.54 22.02
N PRO A 210 -9.03 -17.48 23.32
CA PRO A 210 -7.69 -17.85 23.81
C PRO A 210 -7.33 -19.33 23.60
N LYS A 211 -8.30 -20.20 23.26
CA LYS A 211 -8.05 -21.56 22.79
C LYS A 211 -9.12 -21.98 21.76
N PRO A 212 -8.74 -22.58 20.61
CA PRO A 212 -9.69 -23.11 19.65
C PRO A 212 -10.23 -24.46 20.14
N ASP A 213 -11.39 -24.45 20.79
CA ASP A 213 -11.95 -25.59 21.53
C ASP A 213 -13.26 -26.15 20.94
N SER A 214 -13.76 -25.63 19.81
CA SER A 214 -14.93 -26.21 19.15
C SER A 214 -14.97 -26.02 17.63
N THR A 215 -15.62 -26.96 16.94
CA THR A 215 -15.79 -27.00 15.47
C THR A 215 -17.11 -26.38 14.99
N GLY A 216 -18.02 -26.01 15.91
CA GLY A 216 -19.35 -25.47 15.61
C GLY A 216 -19.35 -24.16 14.81
N LYS A 217 -20.41 -23.91 14.03
CA LYS A 217 -20.66 -22.65 13.32
C LYS A 217 -21.14 -21.58 14.32
N SER A 218 -20.23 -20.89 15.02
CA SER A 218 -20.60 -19.62 15.63
C SER A 218 -20.35 -18.51 14.62
N GLY A 219 -21.35 -18.23 13.77
CA GLY A 219 -21.44 -16.89 13.16
C GLY A 219 -21.68 -15.85 14.27
N LEU A 220 -21.48 -14.57 13.97
CA LEU A 220 -22.00 -13.51 14.84
C LEU A 220 -23.51 -13.70 15.03
N PRO A 221 -24.11 -13.21 16.13
CA PRO A 221 -25.56 -13.18 16.27
C PRO A 221 -26.18 -12.52 15.02
N SER A 222 -27.28 -13.08 14.51
CA SER A 222 -28.02 -12.56 13.34
C SER A 222 -28.33 -11.07 13.45
N ASP A 223 -28.45 -10.58 14.68
CA ASP A 223 -28.83 -9.21 15.03
C ASP A 223 -27.77 -8.17 14.58
N PHE A 224 -26.54 -8.59 14.28
CA PHE A 224 -25.46 -7.75 13.74
C PHE A 224 -25.41 -7.71 12.21
N ILE A 225 -26.30 -8.43 11.52
CA ILE A 225 -26.32 -8.54 10.07
C ILE A 225 -27.65 -7.95 9.60
N ASP A 226 -27.60 -6.79 8.94
CA ASP A 226 -28.76 -6.28 8.21
C ASP A 226 -28.53 -6.27 6.70
N TRP A 227 -29.64 -6.45 6.00
CA TRP A 227 -29.65 -6.55 4.55
C TRP A 227 -29.06 -5.32 3.86
N PHE A 228 -29.30 -4.12 4.39
CA PHE A 228 -28.88 -2.88 3.74
C PHE A 228 -27.36 -2.71 3.85
N SER A 229 -26.80 -2.91 5.04
CA SER A 229 -25.37 -2.90 5.29
C SER A 229 -24.64 -3.97 4.48
N GLU A 230 -25.16 -5.20 4.44
CA GLU A 230 -24.57 -6.27 3.63
C GLU A 230 -24.68 -5.98 2.13
N TRP A 231 -25.79 -5.41 1.66
CA TRP A 231 -25.92 -4.99 0.27
C TRP A 231 -24.89 -3.92 -0.10
N MET A 232 -24.70 -2.90 0.74
CA MET A 232 -23.67 -1.89 0.54
C MET A 232 -22.26 -2.49 0.54
N LYS A 233 -21.97 -3.46 1.42
CA LYS A 233 -20.70 -4.20 1.38
C LYS A 233 -20.55 -5.03 0.11
N TYR A 234 -21.63 -5.60 -0.46
CA TYR A 234 -21.55 -6.26 -1.78
C TYR A 234 -21.16 -5.24 -2.86
N ARG A 235 -21.85 -4.10 -2.93
CA ARG A 235 -21.50 -3.01 -3.87
C ARG A 235 -20.05 -2.58 -3.72
N GLY A 236 -19.61 -2.32 -2.50
CA GLY A 236 -18.24 -1.95 -2.19
C GLY A 236 -17.22 -3.04 -2.56
N MET A 237 -17.49 -4.31 -2.23
CA MET A 237 -16.59 -5.42 -2.49
C MET A 237 -16.33 -5.60 -4.00
N PHE A 238 -17.37 -5.57 -4.82
CA PHE A 238 -17.21 -5.77 -6.26
C PHE A 238 -16.52 -4.60 -6.96
N LYS A 239 -16.52 -3.40 -6.36
CA LYS A 239 -15.92 -2.20 -6.94
C LYS A 239 -14.57 -1.80 -6.36
N PHE A 240 -14.29 -2.13 -5.10
CA PHE A 240 -13.15 -1.60 -4.33
C PHE A 240 -12.30 -2.66 -3.61
N LEU A 241 -12.64 -3.94 -3.69
CA LEU A 241 -11.78 -5.00 -3.16
C LEU A 241 -10.61 -5.23 -4.12
N LEU A 242 -9.38 -5.13 -3.62
CA LEU A 242 -8.15 -5.45 -4.33
C LEU A 242 -7.67 -6.87 -3.94
N PRO A 243 -7.84 -7.88 -4.80
CA PRO A 243 -7.63 -9.26 -4.41
C PRO A 243 -6.33 -9.82 -5.00
N TYR A 244 -5.52 -10.47 -4.14
CA TYR A 244 -4.22 -11.03 -4.50
C TYR A 244 -4.09 -12.48 -4.03
N ARG A 245 -3.33 -13.27 -4.80
CA ARG A 245 -2.90 -14.62 -4.42
C ARG A 245 -1.54 -14.55 -3.74
N ASN A 246 -1.38 -15.32 -2.67
CA ASN A 246 -0.08 -15.58 -2.06
C ASN A 246 0.13 -17.09 -1.94
N GLY A 247 0.68 -17.71 -2.98
CA GLY A 247 0.62 -19.16 -3.14
C GLY A 247 -0.83 -19.64 -3.25
N ASP A 248 -1.21 -20.62 -2.42
CA ASP A 248 -2.60 -21.11 -2.34
C ASP A 248 -3.52 -20.19 -1.52
N ASP A 249 -2.93 -19.30 -0.72
CA ASP A 249 -3.62 -18.39 0.20
C ASP A 249 -4.06 -17.09 -0.50
N PHE A 250 -4.87 -16.31 0.22
CA PHE A 250 -5.48 -15.09 -0.30
C PHE A 250 -5.11 -13.89 0.55
N LYS A 251 -4.83 -12.76 -0.10
CA LYS A 251 -4.66 -11.48 0.55
C LYS A 251 -5.58 -10.45 -0.09
N PHE A 252 -6.30 -9.72 0.73
CA PHE A 252 -7.19 -8.64 0.32
C PHE A 252 -6.67 -7.31 0.83
N PHE A 253 -6.78 -6.29 0.00
CA PHE A 253 -6.70 -4.91 0.43
C PHE A 253 -7.99 -4.18 0.11
N VAL A 254 -8.34 -3.23 0.98
CA VAL A 254 -9.37 -2.23 0.73
C VAL A 254 -8.77 -0.87 1.06
N ILE A 255 -8.87 0.07 0.11
CA ILE A 255 -8.44 1.44 0.31
C ILE A 255 -9.33 2.07 1.39
N THR A 256 -8.71 2.59 2.45
CA THR A 256 -9.43 3.22 3.56
C THR A 256 -9.42 4.74 3.35
N PRO A 257 -10.54 5.36 2.97
CA PRO A 257 -10.60 6.79 2.66
C PRO A 257 -10.47 7.64 3.94
N LYS A 258 -9.84 8.82 3.83
CA LYS A 258 -9.80 9.82 4.91
C LYS A 258 -10.61 11.06 4.56
N GLU A 259 -10.34 11.69 3.43
CA GLU A 259 -11.11 12.81 2.90
C GLU A 259 -10.91 12.89 1.38
N ILE A 260 -11.79 12.24 0.62
CA ILE A 260 -11.66 12.11 -0.84
C ILE A 260 -13.03 12.05 -1.54
N SER A 261 -13.11 12.53 -2.78
CA SER A 261 -14.31 12.34 -3.61
C SER A 261 -14.45 10.88 -4.06
N TYR A 262 -15.69 10.41 -4.21
CA TYR A 262 -15.98 9.06 -4.68
C TYR A 262 -15.32 8.77 -6.04
N ASN A 263 -15.46 9.70 -6.99
CA ASN A 263 -14.91 9.55 -8.35
C ASN A 263 -13.37 9.52 -8.37
N ALA A 264 -12.71 10.31 -7.53
CA ALA A 264 -11.24 10.25 -7.42
C ALA A 264 -10.80 8.91 -6.81
N LEU A 265 -11.49 8.44 -5.76
CA LEU A 265 -11.20 7.15 -5.14
C LEU A 265 -11.39 5.98 -6.13
N MET A 266 -12.45 6.03 -6.95
CA MET A 266 -12.71 5.04 -7.98
C MET A 266 -11.61 5.02 -9.05
N ALA A 267 -11.13 6.19 -9.49
CA ALA A 267 -10.04 6.29 -10.46
C ALA A 267 -8.72 5.73 -9.90
N ILE A 268 -8.37 6.10 -8.68
CA ILE A 268 -7.18 5.59 -7.96
C ILE A 268 -7.27 4.07 -7.76
N HIS A 269 -8.43 3.57 -7.31
CA HIS A 269 -8.64 2.14 -7.14
C HIS A 269 -8.44 1.40 -8.46
N LYS A 270 -9.02 1.90 -9.57
CA LYS A 270 -8.90 1.26 -10.87
C LYS A 270 -7.44 1.13 -11.31
N GLU A 271 -6.66 2.20 -11.19
CA GLU A 271 -5.24 2.19 -11.56
C GLU A 271 -4.45 1.19 -10.69
N LEU A 272 -4.67 1.17 -9.37
CA LEU A 272 -4.04 0.19 -8.48
C LEU A 272 -4.53 -1.25 -8.72
N PHE A 273 -5.78 -1.44 -9.14
CA PHE A 273 -6.31 -2.74 -9.51
C PHE A 273 -5.66 -3.25 -10.80
N ASP A 274 -5.30 -2.37 -11.73
CA ASP A 274 -4.62 -2.78 -12.96
C ASP A 274 -3.13 -3.10 -12.73
N GLU A 275 -2.56 -2.73 -11.58
CA GLU A 275 -1.19 -3.09 -11.20
C GLU A 275 -1.02 -4.59 -10.93
N ASN A 276 0.02 -5.18 -11.53
CA ASN A 276 0.34 -6.60 -11.40
C ASN A 276 1.24 -6.85 -10.17
N LEU A 277 0.68 -6.60 -8.98
CA LEU A 277 1.40 -6.77 -7.72
C LEU A 277 1.37 -8.23 -7.24
N TRP A 278 2.47 -8.67 -6.67
CA TRP A 278 2.63 -10.03 -6.14
C TRP A 278 3.67 -10.06 -5.01
N GLY A 279 3.64 -11.13 -4.22
CA GLY A 279 4.58 -11.38 -3.13
C GLY A 279 3.89 -11.55 -1.77
N GLY A 280 4.70 -11.72 -0.73
CA GLY A 280 4.26 -11.82 0.66
C GLY A 280 4.30 -10.46 1.33
N ILE A 281 5.45 -10.12 1.92
CA ILE A 281 5.70 -8.83 2.59
C ILE A 281 5.95 -7.75 1.52
N LYS A 282 6.61 -8.09 0.42
CA LYS A 282 6.79 -7.16 -0.71
C LYS A 282 5.48 -6.67 -1.32
N LEU A 283 4.45 -7.51 -1.34
CA LEU A 283 3.13 -7.09 -1.82
C LEU A 283 2.58 -5.94 -0.96
N ASP A 284 2.71 -6.04 0.37
CA ASP A 284 2.25 -5.00 1.30
C ASP A 284 3.00 -3.68 1.07
N ILE A 285 4.32 -3.79 0.89
CA ILE A 285 5.19 -2.64 0.65
C ILE A 285 4.85 -1.98 -0.69
N ARG A 286 4.76 -2.76 -1.78
CA ARG A 286 4.46 -2.25 -3.11
C ARG A 286 3.09 -1.63 -3.19
N ALA A 287 2.04 -2.33 -2.72
CA ALA A 287 0.69 -1.81 -2.74
C ALA A 287 0.56 -0.45 -2.02
N THR A 288 1.31 -0.26 -0.93
CA THR A 288 1.33 1.01 -0.18
C THR A 288 2.07 2.12 -0.94
N LEU A 289 3.24 1.82 -1.53
CA LEU A 289 4.03 2.78 -2.31
C LEU A 289 3.32 3.17 -3.62
N ASP A 290 2.80 2.18 -4.34
CA ASP A 290 2.05 2.36 -5.59
C ASP A 290 0.77 3.16 -5.33
N LEU A 291 0.04 2.88 -4.24
CA LEU A 291 -1.13 3.68 -3.86
C LEU A 291 -0.76 5.14 -3.56
N ALA A 292 0.34 5.38 -2.84
CA ALA A 292 0.80 6.75 -2.57
C ALA A 292 1.20 7.48 -3.86
N LYS A 293 1.86 6.77 -4.77
CA LYS A 293 2.28 7.26 -6.08
C LYS A 293 1.08 7.65 -6.96
N ILE A 294 0.12 6.72 -7.10
CA ILE A 294 -1.12 6.93 -7.85
C ILE A 294 -1.90 8.09 -7.23
N LEU A 295 -2.05 8.14 -5.91
CA LEU A 295 -2.74 9.25 -5.23
C LEU A 295 -2.12 10.61 -5.61
N ILE A 296 -0.79 10.74 -5.55
CA ILE A 296 -0.11 11.98 -5.92
C ILE A 296 -0.31 12.29 -7.41
N MET A 297 -0.26 11.30 -8.29
CA MET A 297 -0.49 11.49 -9.72
C MET A 297 -1.88 12.04 -10.05
N HIS A 298 -2.90 11.72 -9.25
CA HIS A 298 -4.26 12.24 -9.40
C HIS A 298 -4.49 13.60 -8.72
N SER A 299 -3.46 14.19 -8.09
CA SER A 299 -3.54 15.52 -7.46
C SER A 299 -3.31 16.66 -8.46
N LYS A 300 -3.95 17.80 -8.22
CA LYS A 300 -3.77 19.03 -9.02
C LYS A 300 -2.37 19.63 -8.88
N GLU A 301 -1.70 19.37 -7.77
CA GLU A 301 -0.34 19.82 -7.51
C GLU A 301 0.65 19.08 -8.43
N TYR A 302 0.43 17.79 -8.70
CA TYR A 302 1.25 17.02 -9.64
C TYR A 302 0.93 17.37 -11.10
N ASP A 303 -0.36 17.29 -11.48
CA ASP A 303 -0.83 17.57 -12.85
C ASP A 303 -2.10 18.44 -12.78
N LYS A 304 -2.01 19.69 -13.24
CA LYS A 304 -3.13 20.64 -13.19
C LYS A 304 -4.27 20.28 -14.13
N GLU A 305 -3.98 19.59 -15.24
CA GLU A 305 -4.97 19.24 -16.26
C GLU A 305 -5.69 17.95 -15.91
N LYS A 306 -4.96 16.96 -15.40
CA LYS A 306 -5.50 15.63 -15.06
C LYS A 306 -5.91 15.48 -13.60
N GLY A 307 -5.45 16.36 -12.71
CA GLY A 307 -5.70 16.28 -11.29
C GLY A 307 -7.17 16.42 -10.92
N SER A 308 -7.69 15.46 -10.17
CA SER A 308 -9.12 15.37 -9.80
C SER A 308 -9.43 15.95 -8.42
N PHE A 309 -8.42 16.19 -7.58
CA PHE A 309 -8.57 16.79 -6.24
C PHE A 309 -7.33 17.60 -5.83
N MET A 310 -7.45 18.37 -4.74
CA MET A 310 -6.35 19.17 -4.18
C MET A 310 -5.71 18.46 -2.99
N MET A 311 -4.37 18.47 -2.95
CA MET A 311 -3.56 17.99 -1.83
C MET A 311 -2.83 19.11 -1.09
N LEU A 312 -3.03 20.38 -1.48
CA LEU A 312 -2.38 21.54 -0.87
C LEU A 312 -2.35 21.48 0.67
N LYS A 313 -1.14 21.53 1.24
CA LYS A 313 -0.82 21.46 2.68
C LYS A 313 -1.26 20.16 3.36
N LYS A 314 -1.59 19.13 2.60
CA LYS A 314 -1.97 17.80 3.10
C LYS A 314 -0.91 16.78 2.75
N ARG A 315 -0.78 15.78 3.61
CA ARG A 315 0.02 14.57 3.40
C ARG A 315 -0.84 13.50 2.72
N PRO A 316 -0.24 12.53 2.00
CA PRO A 316 -0.98 11.43 1.38
C PRO A 316 -1.94 10.72 2.36
N ASN A 317 -1.47 10.42 3.58
CA ASN A 317 -2.25 9.75 4.62
C ASN A 317 -3.43 10.58 5.20
N GLN A 318 -3.54 11.85 4.84
CA GLN A 318 -4.66 12.72 5.20
C GLN A 318 -5.77 12.75 4.15
N ILE A 319 -5.54 12.16 2.96
CA ILE A 319 -6.52 12.00 1.89
C ILE A 319 -7.03 10.55 1.84
N ILE A 320 -6.09 9.60 1.82
CA ILE A 320 -6.33 8.16 1.94
C ILE A 320 -5.48 7.68 3.09
N GLU A 321 -6.11 7.12 4.13
CA GLU A 321 -5.40 6.72 5.34
C GLU A 321 -4.40 5.59 5.07
N GLY A 322 -4.77 4.64 4.20
CA GLY A 322 -3.97 3.48 3.87
C GLY A 322 -4.79 2.32 3.31
N LEU A 323 -4.27 1.11 3.51
CA LEU A 323 -4.88 -0.15 3.09
C LEU A 323 -5.24 -1.00 4.31
N SER A 324 -6.52 -1.34 4.42
CA SER A 324 -6.94 -2.41 5.32
C SER A 324 -6.65 -3.76 4.66
N GLN A 325 -5.82 -4.58 5.31
CA GLN A 325 -5.39 -5.89 4.82
C GLN A 325 -6.09 -7.02 5.56
N ALA A 326 -6.54 -8.04 4.82
CA ALA A 326 -6.88 -9.34 5.39
C ALA A 326 -6.16 -10.48 4.68
N TYR A 327 -5.66 -11.43 5.48
CA TYR A 327 -5.00 -12.63 4.99
C TYR A 327 -5.82 -13.87 5.33
N PHE A 328 -6.19 -14.63 4.31
CA PHE A 328 -6.96 -15.85 4.44
C PHE A 328 -6.11 -17.05 4.03
N LYS A 329 -6.07 -18.06 4.90
CA LYS A 329 -5.45 -19.34 4.59
C LYS A 329 -6.44 -20.25 3.86
N SER A 330 -5.99 -20.84 2.77
CA SER A 330 -6.72 -21.87 2.06
C SER A 330 -6.74 -23.15 2.88
N LEU A 331 -7.94 -23.67 3.14
CA LEU A 331 -8.19 -24.98 3.77
C LEU A 331 -8.71 -25.99 2.72
N GLY A 332 -8.35 -25.77 1.45
CA GLY A 332 -8.80 -26.54 0.30
C GLY A 332 -10.24 -26.21 -0.10
N THR A 333 -11.21 -26.52 0.75
CA THR A 333 -12.64 -26.31 0.42
C THR A 333 -13.25 -25.04 1.01
N ALA A 334 -12.50 -24.33 1.86
CA ALA A 334 -12.89 -23.07 2.46
C ALA A 334 -11.63 -22.21 2.68
N ALA A 335 -11.83 -20.93 3.01
CA ALA A 335 -10.75 -20.05 3.43
C ALA A 335 -11.04 -19.55 4.85
N ALA A 336 -10.01 -19.47 5.69
CA ALA A 336 -10.12 -18.98 7.05
C ALA A 336 -9.29 -17.72 7.23
N LEU A 337 -9.87 -16.69 7.85
CA LEU A 337 -9.13 -15.49 8.20
C LEU A 337 -8.06 -15.82 9.24
N MET A 338 -6.79 -15.55 8.91
CA MET A 338 -5.65 -15.80 9.79
C MET A 338 -5.09 -14.51 10.39
N ASN A 339 -5.18 -13.41 9.65
CA ASN A 339 -4.66 -12.12 10.09
C ASN A 339 -5.44 -10.96 9.47
N TYR A 340 -5.63 -9.91 10.26
CA TYR A 340 -6.11 -8.61 9.82
C TYR A 340 -5.10 -7.56 10.28
N SER A 341 -4.71 -6.65 9.39
CA SER A 341 -3.77 -5.58 9.71
C SER A 341 -4.06 -4.33 8.89
N PHE A 342 -3.58 -3.19 9.36
CA PHE A 342 -3.66 -1.93 8.63
C PHE A 342 -2.27 -1.51 8.13
N LEU A 343 -2.20 -1.05 6.89
CA LEU A 343 -0.99 -0.51 6.26
C LEU A 343 -1.23 0.98 5.97
N GLY A 344 -0.67 1.86 6.80
CA GLY A 344 -0.75 3.30 6.60
C GLY A 344 -0.06 3.77 5.32
N LEU A 345 -0.62 4.80 4.68
CA LEU A 345 0.04 5.47 3.57
C LEU A 345 1.21 6.34 4.09
N PRO A 346 2.33 6.48 3.35
CA PRO A 346 3.41 7.36 3.76
C PRO A 346 2.96 8.81 3.89
N GLY A 347 2.99 9.32 5.13
CA GLY A 347 2.72 10.72 5.47
C GLY A 347 3.98 11.55 5.69
N TRP A 348 5.04 11.32 4.92
CA TRP A 348 6.38 11.87 5.20
C TRP A 348 6.39 13.39 5.28
N PHE A 349 5.90 14.09 4.25
CA PHE A 349 5.77 15.55 4.24
C PHE A 349 4.51 15.97 3.48
N ALA A 350 4.07 17.22 3.71
CA ALA A 350 2.90 17.78 3.04
C ALA A 350 3.23 18.17 1.59
N ILE A 351 2.23 18.07 0.71
CA ILE A 351 2.33 18.55 -0.67
C ILE A 351 1.87 20.01 -0.69
N ASP A 352 2.78 20.93 -0.94
CA ASP A 352 2.50 22.37 -0.94
C ASP A 352 2.40 22.95 -2.36
N ASP A 353 3.04 22.30 -3.33
CA ASP A 353 3.17 22.75 -4.71
C ASP A 353 3.59 21.61 -5.64
N ASN A 354 3.82 21.96 -6.91
CA ASN A 354 4.27 21.03 -7.93
C ASN A 354 5.66 20.44 -7.65
N GLU A 355 6.56 21.23 -7.06
CA GLU A 355 7.93 20.78 -6.79
C GLU A 355 7.94 19.72 -5.69
N THR A 356 7.22 19.97 -4.60
CA THR A 356 7.04 19.04 -3.48
C THR A 356 6.35 17.76 -3.93
N ALA A 357 5.33 17.82 -4.80
CA ALA A 357 4.72 16.65 -5.42
C ALA A 357 5.74 15.78 -6.19
N HIS A 358 6.52 16.39 -7.08
CA HIS A 358 7.55 15.66 -7.84
C HIS A 358 8.71 15.15 -6.96
N ASN A 359 9.06 15.89 -5.92
CA ASN A 359 10.05 15.46 -4.94
C ASN A 359 9.57 14.24 -4.16
N PHE A 360 8.28 14.17 -3.81
CA PHE A 360 7.69 13.00 -3.16
C PHE A 360 7.75 11.77 -4.10
N MET A 361 7.40 11.94 -5.37
CA MET A 361 7.49 10.87 -6.38
C MET A 361 8.92 10.34 -6.53
N LYS A 362 9.92 11.23 -6.60
CA LYS A 362 11.35 10.83 -6.66
C LYS A 362 11.78 10.01 -5.44
N ILE A 363 11.23 10.30 -4.27
CA ILE A 363 11.52 9.54 -3.05
C ILE A 363 10.87 8.16 -3.13
N ILE A 364 9.59 8.06 -3.53
CA ILE A 364 8.93 6.76 -3.74
C ILE A 364 9.72 5.89 -4.73
N ASP A 365 10.11 6.46 -5.88
CA ASP A 365 10.87 5.73 -6.90
C ASP A 365 12.24 5.23 -6.39
N GLU A 366 12.93 6.02 -5.57
CA GLU A 366 14.19 5.59 -4.93
C GLU A 366 13.95 4.44 -3.95
N HIS A 367 12.92 4.55 -3.13
CA HIS A 367 12.55 3.51 -2.16
C HIS A 367 12.22 2.20 -2.89
N GLU A 368 11.38 2.24 -3.93
CA GLU A 368 11.07 1.08 -4.79
C GLU A 368 12.33 0.41 -5.35
N LYS A 369 13.27 1.21 -5.88
CA LYS A 369 14.55 0.72 -6.42
C LYS A 369 15.44 0.09 -5.34
N CYS A 370 15.46 0.64 -4.13
CA CYS A 370 16.22 0.09 -3.01
C CYS A 370 15.63 -1.24 -2.50
N ILE A 371 14.30 -1.37 -2.50
CA ILE A 371 13.59 -2.55 -1.99
C ILE A 371 13.50 -3.66 -3.04
N SER A 372 13.50 -3.30 -4.33
CA SER A 372 13.33 -4.25 -5.45
C SER A 372 14.25 -5.49 -5.36
N PRO A 373 15.55 -5.38 -5.00
CA PRO A 373 16.46 -6.53 -4.89
C PRO A 373 16.16 -7.50 -3.73
N LEU A 374 15.41 -7.07 -2.71
CA LEU A 374 15.04 -7.91 -1.57
C LEU A 374 14.02 -8.97 -1.99
N GLN A 375 14.07 -10.17 -1.41
CA GLN A 375 13.17 -11.27 -1.79
C GLN A 375 12.46 -11.89 -0.57
N ASP A 376 11.17 -12.20 -0.72
CA ASP A 376 10.34 -12.78 0.35
C ASP A 376 10.72 -14.23 0.70
N ASP A 377 11.46 -14.92 -0.17
CA ASP A 377 11.92 -16.31 -0.03
C ASP A 377 13.35 -16.44 0.50
N ILE A 378 14.08 -15.33 0.63
CA ILE A 378 15.42 -15.30 1.22
C ILE A 378 15.30 -14.91 2.69
N SER A 379 15.64 -15.85 3.60
CA SER A 379 15.52 -15.64 5.05
C SER A 379 16.32 -14.44 5.57
N SER A 380 17.45 -14.11 4.95
CA SER A 380 18.25 -12.93 5.31
C SER A 380 17.61 -11.59 4.92
N ASP A 381 16.68 -11.58 3.96
CA ASP A 381 16.01 -10.38 3.46
C ASP A 381 14.72 -10.10 4.24
N ILE A 382 14.14 -11.11 4.88
CA ILE A 382 12.89 -11.01 5.64
C ILE A 382 12.96 -9.91 6.72
N PRO A 383 14.01 -9.81 7.58
CA PRO A 383 14.08 -8.75 8.57
C PRO A 383 14.03 -7.34 7.96
N LEU A 384 14.76 -7.11 6.85
CA LEU A 384 14.72 -5.84 6.12
C LEU A 384 13.31 -5.52 5.63
N LEU A 385 12.62 -6.49 5.04
CA LEU A 385 11.25 -6.32 4.56
C LEU A 385 10.27 -6.06 5.71
N GLN A 386 10.44 -6.72 6.86
CA GLN A 386 9.58 -6.53 8.03
C GLN A 386 9.74 -5.14 8.65
N GLU A 387 10.97 -4.67 8.82
CA GLU A 387 11.27 -3.32 9.34
C GLU A 387 10.69 -2.26 8.40
N TYR A 388 10.91 -2.42 7.09
CA TYR A 388 10.38 -1.47 6.11
C TYR A 388 8.85 -1.47 6.06
N ARG A 389 8.20 -2.65 6.12
CA ARG A 389 6.73 -2.74 6.23
C ARG A 389 6.21 -2.08 7.51
N SER A 390 6.90 -2.25 8.63
CA SER A 390 6.52 -1.65 9.91
C SER A 390 6.64 -0.13 9.89
N PHE A 391 7.68 0.40 9.23
CA PHE A 391 7.82 1.82 8.96
C PHE A 391 6.63 2.38 8.17
N LEU A 392 6.28 1.75 7.03
CA LEU A 392 5.13 2.21 6.25
C LEU A 392 3.82 2.15 7.05
N SER A 393 3.61 1.05 7.77
CA SER A 393 2.35 0.81 8.48
C SER A 393 2.11 1.78 9.64
N SER A 394 3.17 2.14 10.37
CA SER A 394 3.09 2.96 11.59
C SER A 394 3.45 4.43 11.38
N GLY A 395 4.20 4.76 10.33
CA GLY A 395 4.85 6.06 10.18
C GLY A 395 5.98 6.31 11.19
N ASP A 396 6.39 5.30 11.96
CA ASP A 396 7.45 5.42 12.95
C ASP A 396 8.84 5.26 12.31
N TYR A 397 9.59 6.36 12.35
CA TYR A 397 10.93 6.48 11.80
C TYR A 397 11.95 5.55 12.45
N ARG A 398 11.69 5.01 13.65
CA ARG A 398 12.58 4.03 14.31
C ARG A 398 12.73 2.77 13.46
N TYR A 399 11.62 2.26 12.91
CA TYR A 399 11.65 1.13 11.98
C TYR A 399 12.40 1.45 10.68
N PHE A 400 12.33 2.70 10.20
CA PHE A 400 13.08 3.10 9.01
C PHE A 400 14.58 3.20 9.28
N LEU A 401 14.98 3.75 10.43
CA LEU A 401 16.36 3.82 10.86
C LEU A 401 16.96 2.42 11.06
N GLU A 402 16.20 1.52 11.67
CA GLU A 402 16.57 0.10 11.82
C GLU A 402 16.76 -0.57 10.46
N PHE A 403 15.80 -0.38 9.53
CA PHE A 403 15.96 -0.83 8.16
C PHE A 403 17.24 -0.29 7.50
N LEU A 404 17.53 1.02 7.60
CA LEU A 404 18.71 1.63 7.00
C LEU A 404 20.02 1.08 7.62
N ALA A 405 20.05 0.85 8.92
CA ALA A 405 21.18 0.25 9.63
C ALA A 405 21.47 -1.19 9.16
N LEU A 406 20.42 -1.99 8.89
CA LEU A 406 20.54 -3.33 8.32
C LEU A 406 20.87 -3.29 6.81
N TYR A 407 20.38 -2.29 6.09
CA TYR A 407 20.50 -2.18 4.65
C TYR A 407 21.94 -1.83 4.21
N GLY A 408 22.67 -1.05 5.01
CA GLY A 408 24.07 -0.73 4.76
C GLY A 408 24.97 -1.97 4.57
N PRO A 409 25.02 -2.90 5.54
CA PRO A 409 25.69 -4.20 5.39
C PRO A 409 25.17 -5.02 4.20
N TYR A 410 23.86 -5.02 3.96
CA TYR A 410 23.27 -5.71 2.80
C TYR A 410 23.83 -5.17 1.47
N ILE A 411 23.98 -3.85 1.33
CA ILE A 411 24.58 -3.22 0.15
C ILE A 411 26.01 -3.73 -0.07
N ILE A 412 26.82 -3.76 0.98
CA ILE A 412 28.20 -4.22 0.92
C ILE A 412 28.25 -5.68 0.45
N GLN A 413 27.44 -6.56 1.06
CA GLN A 413 27.37 -7.99 0.73
C GLN A 413 26.95 -8.23 -0.73
N ARG A 414 25.96 -7.47 -1.22
CA ARG A 414 25.51 -7.53 -2.61
C ARG A 414 26.60 -7.14 -3.58
N ARG A 415 27.31 -6.04 -3.29
CA ARG A 415 28.42 -5.53 -4.12
C ARG A 415 29.61 -6.48 -4.15
N GLU A 416 29.94 -7.11 -3.04
CA GLU A 416 30.97 -8.15 -2.98
C GLU A 416 30.65 -9.32 -3.92
N ARG A 417 29.37 -9.64 -4.09
CA ARG A 417 28.86 -10.66 -5.02
C ARG A 417 28.64 -10.13 -6.45
N ASN A 418 29.14 -8.94 -6.78
CA ASN A 418 28.93 -8.27 -8.07
C ASN A 418 27.44 -8.09 -8.46
N LYS A 419 26.53 -8.04 -7.48
CA LYS A 419 25.11 -7.83 -7.72
C LYS A 419 24.76 -6.35 -7.53
N TRP A 420 24.02 -5.79 -8.50
CA TRP A 420 23.55 -4.41 -8.42
C TRP A 420 22.56 -4.20 -7.27
N VAL A 421 22.70 -3.07 -6.58
CA VAL A 421 21.81 -2.62 -5.51
C VAL A 421 21.94 -1.09 -5.40
N MET A 422 20.80 -0.40 -5.27
CA MET A 422 20.76 1.05 -5.12
C MET A 422 21.01 1.44 -3.65
N GLN A 423 21.61 2.62 -3.44
CA GLN A 423 21.69 3.24 -2.11
C GLN A 423 20.67 4.36 -2.04
N PHE A 424 20.09 4.58 -0.86
CA PHE A 424 19.36 5.82 -0.59
C PHE A 424 20.29 7.02 -0.76
N THR A 425 19.75 8.14 -1.22
CA THR A 425 20.50 9.39 -1.32
C THR A 425 20.37 10.21 -0.05
N VAL A 426 21.46 10.88 0.34
CA VAL A 426 21.47 11.81 1.47
C VAL A 426 20.40 12.90 1.30
N GLN A 427 20.19 13.36 0.06
CA GLN A 427 19.20 14.39 -0.25
C GLN A 427 17.76 13.94 0.08
N ASN A 428 17.38 12.72 -0.31
CA ASN A 428 16.04 12.21 -0.06
C ASN A 428 15.82 11.84 1.40
N LEU A 429 16.82 11.21 2.05
CA LEU A 429 16.76 10.95 3.49
C LEU A 429 16.57 12.26 4.27
N ARG A 430 17.29 13.32 3.89
CA ARG A 430 17.15 14.64 4.51
C ARG A 430 15.72 15.17 4.40
N ARG A 431 15.08 15.07 3.24
CA ARG A 431 13.68 15.51 3.06
C ARG A 431 12.71 14.76 3.97
N ILE A 432 12.92 13.45 4.15
CA ILE A 432 12.09 12.59 5.01
C ILE A 432 12.26 12.95 6.50
N PHE A 433 13.51 13.17 6.95
CA PHE A 433 13.82 13.39 8.36
C PHE A 433 13.64 14.83 8.83
N MET A 434 13.79 15.85 7.97
CA MET A 434 13.65 17.27 8.34
C MET A 434 12.25 17.64 8.87
N VAL A 435 11.26 16.77 8.70
CA VAL A 435 9.89 16.98 9.15
C VAL A 435 9.77 16.96 10.69
N LYS A 436 10.69 16.28 11.38
CA LYS A 436 10.80 16.30 12.83
C LYS A 436 11.91 17.27 13.26
N LYS A 437 11.59 18.16 14.21
CA LYS A 437 12.51 19.20 14.69
C LYS A 437 13.85 18.62 15.17
N ASP A 438 13.80 17.63 16.06
CA ASP A 438 14.99 17.01 16.66
C ASP A 438 15.92 16.41 15.60
N TYR A 439 15.33 15.78 14.58
CA TYR A 439 16.06 15.15 13.47
C TYR A 439 16.72 16.22 12.61
N SER A 440 16.00 17.32 12.33
CA SER A 440 16.51 18.45 11.53
C SER A 440 17.74 19.10 12.16
N GLU A 441 17.78 19.24 13.50
CA GLU A 441 18.93 19.81 14.21
C GLU A 441 20.16 18.90 14.12
N ILE A 442 19.97 17.58 14.26
CA ILE A 442 21.05 16.58 14.13
C ILE A 442 21.60 16.56 12.71
N ILE A 443 20.75 16.36 11.69
CA ILE A 443 21.19 16.14 10.30
C ILE A 443 21.70 17.40 9.59
N SER A 444 21.52 18.58 10.21
CA SER A 444 22.05 19.86 9.70
C SER A 444 23.37 20.24 10.38
N ASN A 445 23.82 19.49 11.39
CA ASN A 445 25.07 19.75 12.09
C ASN A 445 26.29 19.39 11.22
N GLU A 446 27.27 20.29 11.16
CA GLU A 446 28.47 20.14 10.32
C GLU A 446 29.30 18.91 10.73
N GLY A 447 29.56 18.74 12.03
CA GLY A 447 30.30 17.60 12.58
C GLY A 447 29.62 16.27 12.32
N PHE A 448 28.29 16.22 12.45
CA PHE A 448 27.49 15.04 12.07
C PHE A 448 27.69 14.68 10.59
N LEU A 449 27.58 15.64 9.68
CA LEU A 449 27.74 15.42 8.24
C LEU A 449 29.16 14.98 7.87
N ASN A 450 30.17 15.57 8.50
CA ASN A 450 31.57 15.19 8.31
C ASN A 450 31.84 13.77 8.79
N LEU A 451 31.34 13.40 9.97
CA LEU A 451 31.45 12.04 10.50
C LEU A 451 30.70 11.01 9.62
N ALA A 452 29.47 11.32 9.20
CA ALA A 452 28.73 10.46 8.29
C ALA A 452 29.46 10.27 6.94
N THR A 453 30.11 11.32 6.43
CA THR A 453 30.94 11.24 5.22
C THR A 453 32.15 10.33 5.43
N ALA A 454 32.80 10.39 6.59
CA ALA A 454 33.91 9.49 6.94
C ALA A 454 33.44 8.02 7.00
N ILE A 455 32.29 7.75 7.61
CA ILE A 455 31.66 6.41 7.63
C ILE A 455 31.45 5.90 6.21
N ARG A 456 30.87 6.72 5.33
CA ARG A 456 30.64 6.36 3.92
C ARG A 456 31.92 5.99 3.18
N LYS A 457 32.94 6.84 3.31
CA LYS A 457 34.27 6.63 2.70
C LYS A 457 34.95 5.37 3.19
N ALA A 458 34.77 5.02 4.47
CA ALA A 458 35.35 3.83 5.10
C ALA A 458 34.56 2.53 4.83
N THR A 459 33.36 2.61 4.24
CA THR A 459 32.45 1.46 4.08
C THR A 459 32.04 1.27 2.61
N VAL A 460 30.88 1.80 2.22
CA VAL A 460 30.25 1.57 0.91
C VAL A 460 31.05 2.14 -0.25
N SER A 461 31.70 3.30 -0.07
CA SER A 461 32.53 3.89 -1.13
C SER A 461 33.86 3.13 -1.30
N ALA A 462 34.47 2.66 -0.20
CA ALA A 462 35.64 1.79 -0.28
C ALA A 462 35.32 0.45 -0.96
N GLN A 463 34.17 -0.17 -0.65
CA GLN A 463 33.71 -1.38 -1.33
C GLN A 463 33.44 -1.15 -2.83
N TYR A 464 32.92 0.01 -3.20
CA TYR A 464 32.72 0.38 -4.60
C TYR A 464 34.06 0.51 -5.35
N ARG A 465 35.01 1.26 -4.78
CA ARG A 465 36.37 1.41 -5.34
C ARG A 465 37.08 0.06 -5.50
N LYS A 466 36.95 -0.84 -4.51
CA LYS A 466 37.46 -2.22 -4.59
C LYS A 466 36.87 -2.98 -5.78
N ALA A 467 35.59 -2.82 -6.06
CA ALA A 467 34.92 -3.44 -7.20
C ALA A 467 35.40 -2.86 -8.55
N GLN A 468 35.89 -1.61 -8.57
CA GLN A 468 36.54 -0.98 -9.73
C GLN A 468 38.04 -1.33 -9.85
N GLY A 469 38.58 -2.16 -8.96
CA GLY A 469 39.99 -2.56 -8.97
C GLY A 469 40.90 -1.70 -8.09
N ASN A 470 40.40 -0.62 -7.48
CA ASN A 470 41.15 0.19 -6.53
C ASN A 470 40.99 -0.37 -5.10
N ARG A 471 42.05 -1.00 -4.59
CA ARG A 471 42.11 -1.63 -3.25
C ARG A 471 42.94 -0.84 -2.24
N GLU A 472 43.12 0.46 -2.46
CA GLU A 472 44.01 1.25 -1.63
C GLU A 472 43.52 1.39 -0.20
N TRP A 473 42.21 1.30 0.05
CA TRP A 473 41.61 1.60 1.34
C TRP A 473 40.98 0.38 2.00
N ASP A 474 41.12 0.29 3.33
CA ASP A 474 40.50 -0.76 4.13
C ASP A 474 38.99 -0.52 4.24
N ILE A 475 38.22 -1.61 4.16
CA ILE A 475 36.76 -1.58 4.27
C ILE A 475 36.39 -1.98 5.69
N LYS A 476 35.70 -1.09 6.42
CA LYS A 476 35.20 -1.34 7.78
C LYS A 476 33.93 -2.19 7.75
N TYR A 477 34.08 -3.49 7.51
CA TYR A 477 32.99 -4.47 7.68
C TYR A 477 32.54 -4.51 9.15
N GLY A 478 31.25 -4.76 9.41
CA GLY A 478 30.72 -4.91 10.77
C GLY A 478 30.39 -3.61 11.52
N LEU A 479 30.85 -2.44 11.04
CA LEU A 479 30.65 -1.15 11.72
C LEU A 479 29.19 -0.91 12.16
N ALA A 480 28.21 -1.08 11.26
CA ALA A 480 26.80 -0.91 11.60
C ALA A 480 26.31 -1.86 12.69
N GLN A 481 26.78 -3.12 12.68
CA GLN A 481 26.39 -4.14 13.64
C GLN A 481 26.98 -3.86 15.02
N ASP A 482 28.25 -3.44 15.05
CA ASP A 482 28.96 -3.11 16.28
C ASP A 482 28.34 -1.87 16.94
N TRP A 483 28.05 -0.84 16.14
CA TRP A 483 27.39 0.36 16.65
C TRP A 483 25.98 0.05 17.15
N LYS A 484 25.16 -0.69 16.39
CA LYS A 484 23.81 -1.12 16.81
C LYS A 484 23.77 -1.77 18.19
N ARG A 485 24.80 -2.54 18.57
CA ARG A 485 24.87 -3.20 19.89
C ARG A 485 25.06 -2.23 21.05
N VAL A 486 25.50 -1.00 20.78
CA VAL A 486 25.86 0.00 21.79
C VAL A 486 25.12 1.33 21.65
N VAL A 487 24.29 1.53 20.62
CA VAL A 487 23.62 2.83 20.36
C VAL A 487 22.75 3.30 21.52
N GLU A 488 22.10 2.37 22.24
CA GLU A 488 21.27 2.67 23.41
C GLU A 488 22.08 3.07 24.65
N GLN A 489 23.41 2.92 24.62
CA GLN A 489 24.31 3.17 25.74
C GLN A 489 25.24 4.35 25.38
N PRO A 490 24.91 5.59 25.78
CA PRO A 490 25.61 6.80 25.32
C PRO A 490 27.14 6.72 25.48
N GLU A 491 27.63 6.29 26.65
CA GLU A 491 29.06 6.17 26.91
C GLU A 491 29.75 5.17 25.96
N LYS A 492 29.11 4.02 25.70
CA LYS A 492 29.67 3.01 24.79
C LYS A 492 29.62 3.46 23.34
N LEU A 493 28.58 4.18 22.94
CA LEU A 493 28.51 4.79 21.61
C LEU A 493 29.60 5.84 21.41
N ILE A 494 29.84 6.69 22.42
CA ILE A 494 30.92 7.69 22.39
C ILE A 494 32.29 7.04 22.21
N ILE A 495 32.55 5.94 22.93
CA ILE A 495 33.78 5.15 22.77
C ILE A 495 33.88 4.61 21.35
N ALA A 496 32.83 3.96 20.85
CA ALA A 496 32.81 3.37 19.50
C ALA A 496 33.03 4.42 18.38
N ILE A 497 32.46 5.62 18.53
CA ILE A 497 32.67 6.74 17.60
C ILE A 497 34.11 7.24 17.67
N SER A 498 34.64 7.42 18.88
CA SER A 498 36.01 7.91 19.09
C SER A 498 37.04 6.95 18.51
N ASP A 499 36.86 5.64 18.73
CA ASP A 499 37.71 4.58 18.18
C ASP A 499 37.65 4.56 16.65
N PHE A 500 36.45 4.69 16.07
CA PHE A 500 36.29 4.80 14.61
C PHE A 500 37.05 6.00 14.04
N VAL A 501 36.87 7.18 14.62
CA VAL A 501 37.53 8.42 14.17
C VAL A 501 39.05 8.31 14.28
N GLN A 502 39.56 7.75 15.39
CA GLN A 502 40.99 7.52 15.57
C GLN A 502 41.54 6.60 14.49
N GLN A 503 40.89 5.47 14.23
CA GLN A 503 41.33 4.52 13.19
C GLN A 503 41.27 5.14 11.79
N TYR A 504 40.20 5.87 11.47
CA TYR A 504 40.00 6.53 10.19
C TYR A 504 41.06 7.59 9.91
N ASN A 505 41.30 8.49 10.87
CA ASN A 505 42.32 9.54 10.73
C ASN A 505 43.74 8.95 10.69
N ALA A 506 44.02 7.85 11.42
CA ALA A 506 45.31 7.16 11.38
C ALA A 506 45.56 6.44 10.04
N GLU A 507 44.52 5.90 9.39
CA GLU A 507 44.61 5.39 8.01
C GLU A 507 44.91 6.52 7.03
N ASN A 508 44.18 7.65 7.11
CA ASN A 508 44.42 8.82 6.27
C ASN A 508 45.85 9.38 6.42
N ALA A 509 46.38 9.43 7.65
CA ALA A 509 47.74 9.89 7.92
C ALA A 509 48.79 8.99 7.25
N ARG A 510 48.64 7.66 7.35
CA ARG A 510 49.52 6.69 6.68
C ARG A 510 49.50 6.86 5.16
N HIS A 511 48.32 7.03 4.56
CA HIS A 511 48.21 7.33 3.13
C HIS A 511 48.86 8.66 2.74
N ALA A 512 48.77 9.67 3.60
CA ALA A 512 49.39 10.97 3.36
C ALA A 512 50.92 10.92 3.41
N GLU A 513 51.50 10.07 4.27
CA GLU A 513 52.94 9.77 4.34
C GLU A 513 53.43 9.00 3.12
N GLU A 514 52.63 8.07 2.60
CA GLU A 514 52.91 7.28 1.38
C GLU A 514 52.65 8.06 0.07
N ALA A 515 52.33 9.36 0.14
CA ALA A 515 51.97 10.22 -0.99
C ALA A 515 50.81 9.68 -1.87
N ARG A 516 49.91 8.90 -1.27
CA ARG A 516 48.69 8.38 -1.93
C ARG A 516 47.54 9.38 -1.87
N GLU A 517 46.41 9.02 -2.49
CA GLU A 517 45.17 9.79 -2.41
C GLU A 517 44.80 10.10 -0.95
N ARG A 518 44.32 11.33 -0.67
CA ARG A 518 43.98 11.79 0.68
C ARG A 518 42.47 11.94 0.86
N ARG A 519 41.97 11.53 2.02
CA ARG A 519 40.59 11.81 2.47
C ARG A 519 40.61 12.92 3.51
N SER A 520 39.50 13.64 3.62
CA SER A 520 39.30 14.63 4.68
C SER A 520 39.26 13.96 6.05
N ASN A 521 40.02 14.49 7.01
CA ASN A 521 39.98 14.03 8.40
C ASN A 521 38.71 14.51 9.10
N VAL A 522 38.27 13.74 10.10
CA VAL A 522 37.28 14.20 11.08
C VAL A 522 38.02 15.01 12.14
N THR A 523 37.66 16.28 12.32
CA THR A 523 38.35 17.19 13.24
C THR A 523 37.86 17.02 14.69
N THR A 524 38.62 17.52 15.66
CA THR A 524 38.18 17.58 17.06
C THR A 524 36.90 18.41 17.21
N LYS A 525 36.73 19.46 16.39
CA LYS A 525 35.49 20.26 16.35
C LYS A 525 34.31 19.40 15.92
N ASP A 526 34.48 18.61 14.85
CA ASP A 526 33.43 17.71 14.35
C ASP A 526 33.03 16.69 15.41
N LEU A 527 34.02 16.06 16.05
CA LEU A 527 33.79 15.08 17.10
C LEU A 527 33.04 15.70 18.29
N ASN A 528 33.50 16.85 18.80
CA ASN A 528 32.83 17.53 19.91
C ASN A 528 31.37 17.87 19.58
N GLN A 529 31.09 18.34 18.36
CA GLN A 529 29.72 18.60 17.93
C GLN A 529 28.85 17.35 17.97
N VAL A 530 29.35 16.19 17.52
CA VAL A 530 28.61 14.92 17.59
C VAL A 530 28.41 14.45 19.04
N LEU A 531 29.43 14.58 19.89
CA LEU A 531 29.32 14.24 21.31
C LEU A 531 28.27 15.11 22.01
N ASP A 532 28.19 16.40 21.67
CA ASP A 532 27.18 17.29 22.21
C ASP A 532 25.78 16.96 21.69
N LEU A 533 25.64 16.48 20.44
CA LEU A 533 24.37 15.93 19.96
C LEU A 533 23.94 14.70 20.79
N ILE A 534 24.86 13.77 21.09
CA ILE A 534 24.55 12.58 21.91
C ILE A 534 24.16 12.95 23.36
N LYS A 535 24.67 14.05 23.90
CA LYS A 535 24.26 14.53 25.22
C LYS A 535 22.89 15.20 25.22
N ASN A 536 22.56 15.90 24.14
CA ASN A 536 21.35 16.71 24.02
C ASN A 536 20.15 15.95 23.44
N TYR A 537 20.42 14.82 22.77
CA TYR A 537 19.43 13.96 22.11
C TYR A 537 19.65 12.49 22.50
N ASP A 538 18.67 11.64 22.23
CA ASP A 538 18.79 10.21 22.47
C ASP A 538 19.99 9.62 21.68
N SER A 539 20.89 8.92 22.38
CA SER A 539 22.09 8.35 21.76
C SER A 539 21.74 7.36 20.64
N ASP A 540 20.65 6.61 20.81
CA ASP A 540 20.10 5.70 19.81
C ASP A 540 19.77 6.46 18.51
N LEU A 541 19.01 7.56 18.62
CA LEU A 541 18.64 8.38 17.48
C LEU A 541 19.86 8.92 16.73
N VAL A 542 20.82 9.51 17.44
CA VAL A 542 22.03 10.08 16.82
C VAL A 542 22.87 8.99 16.15
N GLY A 543 23.09 7.86 16.85
CA GLY A 543 23.86 6.73 16.33
C GLY A 543 23.22 6.11 15.08
N MET A 544 21.92 5.87 15.11
CA MET A 544 21.19 5.29 13.99
C MET A 544 21.11 6.25 12.79
N LEU A 545 20.99 7.57 13.02
CA LEU A 545 21.08 8.58 11.96
C LEU A 545 22.47 8.64 11.32
N LEU A 546 23.55 8.52 12.12
CA LEU A 546 24.92 8.43 11.59
C LEU A 546 25.09 7.23 10.68
N LEU A 547 24.55 6.06 11.06
CA LEU A 547 24.55 4.87 10.20
C LEU A 547 23.73 5.13 8.92
N ALA A 548 22.50 5.63 9.04
CA ALA A 548 21.66 5.95 7.89
C ALA A 548 22.37 6.86 6.86
N TYR A 549 22.96 7.97 7.31
CA TYR A 549 23.67 8.91 6.44
C TYR A 549 25.03 8.41 5.98
N GLY A 550 25.68 7.59 6.80
CA GLY A 550 26.96 6.95 6.51
C GLY A 550 26.87 5.90 5.41
N TYR A 551 25.74 5.22 5.26
CA TYR A 551 25.53 4.23 4.19
C TYR A 551 24.76 4.80 2.97
N ALA A 552 24.25 6.02 3.06
CA ALA A 552 23.60 6.71 1.93
C ALA A 552 24.62 7.25 0.91
N ARG A 553 24.21 7.43 -0.34
CA ARG A 553 25.01 8.04 -1.42
C ARG A 553 24.85 9.57 -1.43
N ASP A 554 25.94 10.30 -1.67
CA ASP A 554 25.89 11.73 -1.97
C ASP A 554 25.75 11.95 -3.49
N VAL A 555 24.83 12.82 -3.91
CA VAL A 555 24.58 13.15 -5.32
C VAL A 555 25.73 13.97 -5.90
N LYS A 556 26.51 14.68 -5.07
CA LYS A 556 27.70 15.43 -5.54
C LYS A 556 28.87 14.54 -5.94
N GLU A 557 28.87 13.25 -5.60
CA GLU A 557 29.85 12.26 -6.10
C GLU A 557 29.52 11.76 -7.52
N LYS A 558 28.67 12.51 -8.26
CA LYS A 558 28.18 12.19 -9.62
C LYS A 558 29.22 12.27 -10.73
N ASP A 559 30.44 12.75 -10.48
CA ASP A 559 31.45 12.82 -11.53
C ASP A 559 32.13 11.45 -11.83
N GLU A 560 31.77 10.36 -11.13
CA GLU A 560 32.32 9.02 -11.40
C GLU A 560 31.30 7.86 -11.41
N THR A 561 30.02 8.09 -11.05
CA THR A 561 29.11 7.00 -10.62
C THR A 561 27.98 6.59 -11.57
N ASP A 562 27.57 7.40 -12.55
CA ASP A 562 26.35 7.14 -13.33
C ASP A 562 26.57 6.79 -14.84
N GLU A 563 27.78 6.88 -15.41
CA GLU A 563 27.96 6.68 -16.87
C GLU A 563 28.12 5.24 -17.37
N ILE A 564 28.40 4.22 -16.54
CA ILE A 564 28.95 2.94 -17.07
C ILE A 564 28.02 1.71 -16.96
N LYS A 565 26.80 1.78 -16.42
CA LYS A 565 25.96 0.55 -16.23
C LYS A 565 24.57 0.50 -16.86
N GLU A 566 24.08 1.54 -17.53
CA GLU A 566 22.88 1.39 -18.38
C GLU A 566 23.16 0.61 -19.68
N GLY A 567 24.43 0.37 -20.03
CA GLY A 567 24.83 -0.33 -21.26
C GLY A 567 24.88 -1.86 -21.21
N GLU A 568 24.87 -2.49 -20.03
CA GLU A 568 25.11 -3.95 -19.92
C GLU A 568 24.13 -4.67 -18.99
N ILE A 569 22.83 -4.37 -19.10
CA ILE A 569 21.78 -5.34 -18.70
C ILE A 569 20.63 -5.22 -19.73
N LYS A 570 20.77 -5.93 -20.85
CA LYS A 570 19.67 -6.34 -21.73
C LYS A 570 19.65 -7.84 -21.87
#